data_AF-A0A5D3B3H9-F1
#
_entry.id   AF-A0A5D3B3H9-F1
#
_cell.length_a   1.000
_cell.length_b   1.000
_cell.length_c   1.000
_cell.angle_alpha   90.00
_cell.angle_beta   90.00
_cell.angle_gamma   90.00
#
_symmetry.space_group_name_H-M   'P 1'
#
loop_
_entity.id
_entity.type
_entity.pdbx_description
1 polymer ?
#
loop_
_entity_poly.entity_id
_entity_poly.type
_entity_poly.pdbx_seq_one_letter_code
_entity_poly.pdbx_strand_id
1 'polypeptide(L)'
;MYRPLLTTSRTALRNSSRTFTSTAVKMGVTVESITAGDGKSFPKAGDKVAIHYVGTLLDGSKFDSSRDRGSPFQCVIGQGQVIRGWDEGVPQLSVGQKANLICTPDYAYGARGFPPVIPPNSTLKFEVELIKIN
;
A
#
# COMPACT_ATOMS: atom_id res chain seq x y z
N MET A 1 20.82 -68.12 -36.09
CA MET A 1 19.34 -68.16 -36.25
C MET A 1 18.74 -67.94 -34.87
N TYR A 2 17.93 -66.94 -34.52
CA TYR A 2 17.18 -65.89 -35.22
C TYR A 2 16.90 -64.78 -34.16
N ARG A 3 16.94 -63.50 -34.55
CA ARG A 3 16.24 -62.37 -33.87
C ARG A 3 14.94 -62.10 -34.64
N PRO A 4 13.84 -61.58 -34.05
CA PRO A 4 13.65 -60.12 -33.81
C PRO A 4 12.76 -59.74 -32.59
N LEU A 5 13.03 -58.62 -31.89
CA LEU A 5 12.38 -57.28 -31.89
C LEU A 5 10.87 -57.22 -31.59
N LEU A 6 10.50 -56.34 -30.63
CA LEU A 6 9.45 -55.30 -30.66
C LEU A 6 9.29 -54.72 -29.24
N THR A 7 9.92 -53.58 -28.92
CA THR A 7 9.31 -52.23 -28.97
C THR A 7 8.06 -52.11 -28.12
N THR A 8 8.23 -51.70 -26.86
CA THR A 8 7.17 -51.01 -26.12
C THR A 8 7.33 -49.51 -26.33
N SER A 9 6.37 -48.94 -27.05
CA SER A 9 6.21 -47.50 -27.24
C SER A 9 5.28 -46.93 -26.17
N ARG A 10 5.46 -45.63 -25.93
CA ARG A 10 4.54 -44.66 -25.30
C ARG A 10 4.62 -44.58 -23.77
N THR A 11 5.01 -43.42 -23.21
CA THR A 11 4.06 -42.31 -22.96
C THR A 11 4.74 -41.13 -22.22
N ALA A 12 4.52 -39.93 -22.77
CA ALA A 12 4.47 -38.60 -22.15
C ALA A 12 5.74 -37.92 -21.59
N LEU A 13 6.27 -37.02 -22.43
CA LEU A 13 6.76 -35.70 -22.04
C LEU A 13 5.68 -34.93 -21.23
N ARG A 14 6.01 -34.51 -20.01
CA ARG A 14 5.62 -33.20 -19.42
C ARG A 14 6.19 -33.06 -18.02
N ASN A 15 7.42 -32.57 -17.93
CA ASN A 15 7.81 -31.86 -16.71
C ASN A 15 7.28 -30.44 -16.85
N SER A 16 6.04 -30.22 -16.43
CA SER A 16 5.48 -28.88 -16.33
C SER A 16 6.26 -28.10 -15.28
N SER A 17 7.09 -27.16 -15.76
CA SER A 17 7.57 -26.03 -14.98
C SER A 17 6.36 -25.22 -14.49
N ARG A 18 5.82 -25.64 -13.34
CA ARG A 18 4.93 -24.84 -12.51
C ARG A 18 5.71 -24.37 -11.30
N THR A 19 6.68 -23.48 -11.50
CA THR A 19 7.01 -22.53 -10.46
C THR A 19 5.89 -21.49 -10.49
N PHE A 20 4.90 -21.70 -9.64
CA PHE A 20 3.98 -20.64 -9.26
C PHE A 20 4.82 -19.43 -8.88
N THR A 21 4.71 -18.35 -9.64
CA THR A 21 5.09 -17.03 -9.18
C THR A 21 4.26 -16.79 -7.92
N SER A 22 4.85 -17.03 -6.76
CA SER A 22 4.37 -16.48 -5.51
C SER A 22 4.59 -14.98 -5.62
N THR A 23 3.66 -14.30 -6.28
CA THR A 23 3.48 -12.86 -6.11
C THR A 23 2.92 -12.71 -4.71
N ALA A 24 3.78 -12.89 -3.70
CA ALA A 24 3.48 -12.54 -2.34
C ALA A 24 3.16 -11.05 -2.38
N VAL A 25 1.88 -10.71 -2.38
CA VAL A 25 1.41 -9.34 -2.18
C VAL A 25 2.01 -8.95 -0.84
N LYS A 26 3.04 -8.10 -0.87
CA LYS A 26 3.70 -7.62 0.33
C LYS A 26 2.68 -6.79 1.08
N MET A 27 1.99 -7.44 2.02
CA MET A 27 1.01 -6.80 2.91
C MET A 27 1.74 -5.73 3.73
N GLY A 28 1.09 -4.59 3.94
CA GLY A 28 1.73 -3.42 4.54
C GLY A 28 1.42 -2.08 3.87
N VAL A 29 2.23 -1.10 4.27
CA VAL A 29 2.32 0.21 3.63
C VAL A 29 3.65 0.35 2.91
N THR A 30 3.61 0.82 1.67
CA THR A 30 4.79 1.25 0.91
C THR A 30 4.83 2.77 0.89
N VAL A 31 5.99 3.34 1.25
CA VAL A 31 6.23 4.79 1.24
C VAL A 31 7.11 5.13 0.04
N GLU A 32 6.57 5.86 -0.92
CA GLU A 32 7.31 6.35 -2.09
C GLU A 32 7.50 7.86 -1.97
N SER A 33 8.72 8.31 -1.72
CA SER A 33 9.01 9.74 -1.60
C SER A 33 8.86 10.44 -2.96
N ILE A 34 8.08 11.51 -3.01
CA ILE A 34 7.93 12.39 -4.19
C ILE A 34 8.87 13.59 -4.05
N THR A 35 8.89 14.21 -2.88
CA THR A 35 9.71 15.39 -2.57
C THR A 35 10.23 15.26 -1.17
N ALA A 36 11.54 15.42 -1.00
CA ALA A 36 12.17 15.37 0.33
C ALA A 36 11.67 16.52 1.22
N GLY A 37 11.49 16.22 2.50
CA GLY A 37 11.24 17.22 3.53
C GLY A 37 12.54 17.71 4.16
N ASP A 38 12.47 18.13 5.42
CA ASP A 38 13.62 18.63 6.17
C ASP A 38 14.63 17.54 6.57
N GLY A 39 14.26 16.27 6.47
CA GLY A 39 15.10 15.12 6.84
C GLY A 39 15.51 15.08 8.32
N LYS A 40 14.86 15.86 9.19
CA LYS A 40 15.24 16.04 10.60
C LYS A 40 14.06 15.83 11.55
N SER A 41 12.89 16.35 11.18
CA SER A 41 11.71 16.36 12.04
C SER A 41 10.77 15.25 11.62
N PHE A 42 10.82 14.12 12.31
CA PHE A 42 9.96 12.96 12.07
C PHE A 42 8.91 12.84 13.19
N PRO A 43 7.62 12.63 12.86
CA PRO A 43 6.58 12.40 13.85
C PRO A 43 6.84 11.15 14.69
N LYS A 44 6.55 11.22 15.98
CA LYS A 44 6.56 10.08 16.90
C LYS A 44 5.14 9.64 17.25
N ALA A 45 5.01 8.43 17.76
CA ALA A 45 3.74 7.94 18.27
C ALA A 45 3.25 8.86 19.40
N GLY A 46 2.01 9.35 19.26
CA GLY A 46 1.39 10.33 20.17
C GLY A 46 1.51 11.78 19.73
N ASP A 47 2.32 12.10 18.72
CA ASP A 47 2.42 13.46 18.21
C ASP A 47 1.18 13.84 17.38
N LYS A 48 0.78 15.11 17.47
CA LYS A 48 -0.31 15.65 16.67
C LYS A 48 0.23 16.26 15.38
N VAL A 49 -0.06 15.64 14.25
CA VAL A 49 0.43 16.08 12.94
C VAL A 49 -0.66 16.80 12.14
N ALA A 50 -0.23 17.71 11.27
CA ALA A 50 -1.06 18.33 10.24
C ALA A 50 -0.57 17.88 8.86
N ILE A 51 -1.46 17.25 8.09
CA ILE A 51 -1.13 16.62 6.80
C ILE A 51 -2.10 17.08 5.73
N HIS A 52 -1.58 17.44 4.56
CA HIS A 52 -2.40 17.48 3.35
C HIS A 52 -2.33 16.13 2.65
N TYR A 53 -3.49 15.57 2.33
CA TYR A 53 -3.59 14.35 1.56
C TYR A 53 -4.60 14.42 0.41
N VAL A 54 -4.38 13.54 -0.56
CA VAL A 54 -5.31 13.13 -1.62
C VAL A 54 -5.37 11.60 -1.62
N GLY A 55 -6.54 11.04 -1.36
CA GLY A 55 -6.80 9.60 -1.38
C GLY A 55 -7.41 9.17 -2.71
N THR A 56 -6.76 8.22 -3.38
CA THR A 56 -7.23 7.62 -4.63
C THR A 56 -7.23 6.10 -4.54
N LEU A 57 -8.15 5.47 -5.25
CA LEU A 57 -8.08 4.04 -5.56
C LEU A 57 -6.97 3.78 -6.60
N LEU A 58 -6.58 2.51 -6.80
CA LEU A 58 -5.55 2.13 -7.78
C LEU A 58 -5.94 2.41 -9.23
N ASP A 59 -7.24 2.51 -9.52
CA ASP A 59 -7.76 2.92 -10.83
C ASP A 59 -7.63 4.43 -11.08
N GLY A 60 -7.15 5.21 -10.10
CA GLY A 60 -7.04 6.66 -10.14
C GLY A 60 -8.28 7.40 -9.64
N SER A 61 -9.35 6.71 -9.27
CA SER A 61 -10.57 7.32 -8.74
C SER A 61 -10.29 7.98 -7.40
N LYS A 62 -10.36 9.32 -7.37
CA LYS A 62 -10.23 10.10 -6.13
C LYS A 62 -11.47 9.91 -5.27
N PHE A 63 -11.26 9.51 -4.02
CA PHE A 63 -12.34 9.28 -3.07
C PHE A 63 -12.37 10.32 -1.94
N ASP A 64 -11.23 10.95 -1.64
CA ASP A 64 -11.14 11.98 -0.60
C ASP A 64 -9.93 12.90 -0.82
N SER A 65 -10.01 14.15 -0.38
CA SER A 65 -8.94 15.13 -0.46
C SER A 65 -9.09 16.22 0.60
N SER A 66 -8.06 16.39 1.42
CA SER A 66 -7.98 17.53 2.35
C SER A 66 -7.80 18.87 1.64
N ARG A 67 -7.19 18.87 0.44
CA ARG A 67 -6.95 20.09 -0.33
C ARG A 67 -8.26 20.67 -0.86
N ASP A 68 -9.20 19.80 -1.23
CA ASP A 68 -10.53 20.18 -1.70
C ASP A 68 -11.34 20.85 -0.57
N ARG A 69 -11.02 20.53 0.70
CA ARG A 69 -11.60 21.17 1.88
C ARG A 69 -10.89 22.46 2.31
N GLY A 70 -9.74 22.78 1.72
CA GLY A 70 -8.97 23.99 2.03
C GLY A 70 -8.28 24.00 3.40
N SER A 71 -8.28 22.88 4.14
CA SER A 71 -7.69 22.79 5.48
C SER A 71 -6.89 21.49 5.67
N PRO A 72 -5.68 21.53 6.27
CA PRO A 72 -4.93 20.33 6.60
C PRO A 72 -5.73 19.40 7.54
N PHE A 73 -5.58 18.10 7.34
CA PHE A 73 -6.13 17.11 8.24
C PHE A 73 -5.22 16.97 9.46
N GLN A 74 -5.81 17.05 10.65
CA GLN A 74 -5.08 16.91 11.91
C GLN A 74 -5.43 15.57 12.54
N CYS A 75 -4.41 14.79 12.89
CA CYS A 75 -4.58 13.51 13.57
C CYS A 75 -3.42 13.25 14.53
N VAL A 76 -3.63 12.33 15.47
CA VAL A 76 -2.57 11.80 16.33
C VAL A 76 -2.09 10.48 15.75
N ILE A 77 -0.80 10.38 15.49
CA ILE A 77 -0.19 9.20 14.83
C ILE A 77 0.22 8.17 15.88
N GLY A 78 0.10 6.89 15.54
CA GLY A 78 0.58 5.77 16.37
C GLY A 78 -0.33 5.44 17.57
N GLN A 79 -1.60 5.86 17.52
CA GLN A 79 -2.61 5.54 18.53
C GLN A 79 -3.83 4.78 17.96
N GLY A 80 -3.79 4.35 16.70
CA GLY A 80 -4.92 3.67 16.06
C GLY A 80 -6.12 4.59 15.77
N GLN A 81 -5.90 5.91 15.72
CA GLN A 81 -6.95 6.88 15.34
C GLN A 81 -7.16 6.94 13.82
N VAL A 82 -6.18 6.51 13.05
CA VAL A 82 -6.20 6.44 11.59
C VAL A 82 -5.90 5.01 11.13
N ILE A 83 -6.01 4.75 9.82
CA ILE A 83 -5.68 3.44 9.28
C ILE A 83 -4.22 3.07 9.57
N ARG A 84 -3.93 1.77 9.72
CA ARG A 84 -2.58 1.28 10.08
C ARG A 84 -1.50 1.75 9.11
N GLY A 85 -1.83 1.89 7.83
CA GLY A 85 -0.90 2.40 6.83
C GLY A 85 -0.47 3.85 7.08
N TRP A 86 -1.32 4.66 7.69
CA TRP A 86 -0.92 6.01 8.11
C TRP A 86 -0.12 5.97 9.40
N ASP A 87 -0.53 5.17 10.37
CA ASP A 87 0.19 5.02 11.64
C ASP A 87 1.64 4.52 11.45
N GLU A 88 1.89 3.67 10.46
CA GLU A 88 3.23 3.17 10.14
C GLU A 88 3.95 3.99 9.03
N GLY A 89 3.20 4.60 8.11
CA GLY A 89 3.75 5.32 6.97
C GLY A 89 4.15 6.77 7.29
N VAL A 90 3.32 7.49 8.04
CA VAL A 90 3.55 8.91 8.37
C VAL A 90 4.81 9.15 9.21
N PRO A 91 5.15 8.32 10.22
CA PRO A 91 6.40 8.49 10.97
C PRO A 91 7.68 8.39 10.12
N GLN A 92 7.61 7.80 8.93
CA GLN A 92 8.73 7.71 8.00
C GLN A 92 8.94 9.01 7.20
N LEU A 93 8.02 9.97 7.33
CA LEU A 93 8.06 11.25 6.64
C LEU A 93 8.63 12.34 7.53
N SER A 94 9.46 13.18 6.93
CA SER A 94 9.98 14.39 7.54
C SER A 94 9.06 15.60 7.28
N VAL A 95 9.10 16.64 8.11
CA VAL A 95 8.29 17.85 7.91
C VAL A 95 8.62 18.48 6.56
N GLY A 96 7.59 18.84 5.79
CA GLY A 96 7.67 19.31 4.41
C GLY A 96 7.79 18.20 3.36
N GLN A 97 7.91 16.93 3.77
CA GLN A 97 8.04 15.82 2.82
C GLN A 97 6.70 15.50 2.16
N LYS A 98 6.76 15.25 0.85
CA LYS A 98 5.63 14.75 0.06
C LYS A 98 5.92 13.32 -0.38
N ALA A 99 4.98 12.40 -0.16
CA ALA A 99 5.14 10.99 -0.48
C ALA A 99 3.82 10.33 -0.88
N ASN A 100 3.88 9.21 -1.60
CA ASN A 100 2.75 8.31 -1.77
C ASN A 100 2.81 7.19 -0.72
N LEU A 101 1.75 7.05 0.05
CA LEU A 101 1.51 5.88 0.90
C LEU A 101 0.59 4.93 0.16
N ILE A 102 1.12 3.79 -0.27
CA ILE A 102 0.34 2.72 -0.90
C ILE A 102 0.01 1.71 0.19
N CYS A 103 -1.25 1.71 0.62
CA CYS A 103 -1.75 0.88 1.71
C CYS A 103 -2.53 -0.29 1.13
N THR A 104 -2.04 -1.50 1.37
CA THR A 104 -2.80 -2.74 1.13
C THR A 104 -4.07 -2.77 1.99
N PRO A 105 -5.10 -3.54 1.61
CA PRO A 105 -6.41 -3.48 2.27
C PRO A 105 -6.36 -3.75 3.77
N ASP A 106 -5.51 -4.66 4.24
CA ASP A 106 -5.32 -4.92 5.67
C ASP A 106 -4.74 -3.72 6.43
N TYR A 107 -3.95 -2.88 5.78
CA TYR A 107 -3.45 -1.61 6.31
C TYR A 107 -4.39 -0.42 6.07
N ALA A 108 -5.54 -0.67 5.45
CA ALA A 108 -6.59 0.30 5.15
C ALA A 108 -7.94 -0.14 5.76
N TYR A 109 -8.95 -0.42 4.93
CA TYR A 109 -10.33 -0.72 5.37
C TYR A 109 -10.73 -2.21 5.26
N GLY A 110 -9.79 -3.07 4.89
CA GLY A 110 -9.94 -4.53 4.81
C GLY A 110 -11.10 -4.99 3.93
N ALA A 111 -11.65 -6.16 4.27
CA ALA A 111 -12.79 -6.74 3.57
C ALA A 111 -14.10 -5.96 3.77
N ARG A 112 -14.16 -5.07 4.77
CA ARG A 112 -15.35 -4.23 4.99
C ARG A 112 -15.41 -3.08 3.99
N GLY A 113 -14.26 -2.54 3.59
CA GLY A 113 -14.20 -1.29 2.83
C GLY A 113 -14.82 -0.12 3.62
N PHE A 114 -15.21 0.92 2.90
CA PHE A 114 -15.95 2.07 3.43
C PHE A 114 -17.06 2.48 2.45
N PRO A 115 -18.19 1.76 2.43
CA PRO A 115 -19.28 2.04 1.49
C PRO A 115 -19.89 3.44 1.68
N PRO A 116 -20.30 4.14 0.61
CA PRO A 116 -20.23 3.74 -0.81
C PRO A 116 -18.89 4.08 -1.49
N VAL A 117 -17.92 4.60 -0.74
CA VAL A 117 -16.75 5.33 -1.27
C VAL A 117 -15.56 4.42 -1.55
N ILE A 118 -15.32 3.40 -0.70
CA ILE A 118 -14.19 2.48 -0.81
C ILE A 118 -14.72 1.04 -0.87
N PRO A 119 -14.52 0.32 -1.99
CA PRO A 119 -14.92 -1.09 -2.09
C PRO A 119 -14.17 -2.00 -1.10
N PRO A 120 -14.74 -3.18 -0.77
CA PRO A 120 -14.04 -4.25 -0.06
C PRO A 120 -12.69 -4.61 -0.67
N ASN A 121 -11.69 -4.89 0.18
CA ASN A 121 -10.35 -5.35 -0.22
C ASN A 121 -9.61 -4.40 -1.18
N SER A 122 -9.90 -3.10 -1.11
CA SER A 122 -9.25 -2.10 -1.95
C SER A 122 -7.88 -1.71 -1.41
N THR A 123 -6.88 -1.74 -2.29
CA THR A 123 -5.60 -1.05 -2.06
C THR A 123 -5.80 0.43 -2.30
N LEU A 124 -5.33 1.26 -1.36
CA LEU A 124 -5.47 2.70 -1.41
C LEU A 124 -4.13 3.36 -1.64
N LYS A 125 -4.12 4.42 -2.44
CA LYS A 125 -2.97 5.30 -2.61
C LYS A 125 -3.30 6.65 -1.98
N PHE A 126 -2.46 7.09 -1.07
CA PHE A 126 -2.55 8.41 -0.46
C PHE A 126 -1.33 9.22 -0.83
N GLU A 127 -1.51 10.27 -1.63
CA GLU A 127 -0.49 11.30 -1.74
C GLU A 127 -0.58 12.17 -0.49
N VAL A 128 0.45 12.15 0.36
CA VAL A 128 0.50 12.88 1.63
C VAL A 128 1.63 13.89 1.63
N GLU A 129 1.41 15.01 2.32
CA GLU A 129 2.38 16.07 2.57
C GLU A 129 2.33 16.43 4.05
N LEU A 130 3.42 16.19 4.77
CA LEU A 130 3.50 16.50 6.20
C LEU A 130 3.78 18.00 6.37
N ILE A 131 2.78 18.76 6.80
CA ILE A 131 2.90 20.22 6.93
C ILE A 131 3.57 20.60 8.24
N LYS A 132 3.18 19.95 9.35
CA LYS A 132 3.64 20.31 10.68
C LYS A 132 3.45 19.17 11.68
N ILE A 133 4.34 19.11 12.67
CA ILE A 133 4.20 18.35 13.92
C ILE A 133 3.96 19.36 15.05
N ASN A 134 2.95 19.14 15.90
CA ASN A 134 2.60 20.02 17.03
C ASN A 134 3.00 19.42 18.37
#